data_AF-A0A7V9GK63-F1
#
_entry.id   AF-A0A7V9GK63-F1
#
_cell.length_a   1.000
_cell.length_b   1.000
_cell.length_c   1.000
_cell.angle_alpha   90.00
_cell.angle_beta   90.00
_cell.angle_gamma   90.00
#
_symmetry.space_group_name_H-M   'P 1'
#
loop_
_entity.id
_entity.type
_entity.pdbx_description
1 polymer ?
#
loop_
_entity_poly.entity_id
_entity_poly.type
_entity_poly.pdbx_seq_one_letter_code
_entity_poly.pdbx_strand_id
1 'polypeptide(L)'
;MNEMTYKEIINERDVLDHTTLNVTLKELISRQKPELGNEIQRILSNNIIEKPDHQKPYDTSTNYYKVDLTAEQVNIITQIFLELEVNYVNEDGEKTPTGIFYASLTDKWNKLAG
;
A
#
# COMPACT_ATOMS: atom_id res chain seq x y z
N MET A 1 -14.25 -17.85 -6.15
CA MET A 1 -14.13 -17.61 -4.69
C MET A 1 -15.49 -17.17 -4.15
N ASN A 2 -15.90 -17.57 -2.94
CA ASN A 2 -17.16 -17.06 -2.34
C ASN A 2 -16.92 -15.75 -1.56
N GLU A 3 -17.99 -15.00 -1.26
CA GLU A 3 -17.87 -13.68 -0.62
C GLU A 3 -17.29 -13.70 0.80
N MET A 4 -17.60 -14.73 1.59
CA MET A 4 -17.10 -14.85 2.97
C MET A 4 -15.59 -15.07 2.96
N THR A 5 -15.12 -16.02 2.15
CA THR A 5 -13.70 -16.31 1.95
C THR A 5 -12.96 -15.09 1.39
N TYR A 6 -13.55 -14.36 0.43
CA TYR A 6 -12.94 -13.13 -0.08
C TYR A 6 -12.77 -12.07 1.02
N LYS A 7 -13.81 -11.86 1.85
CA LYS A 7 -13.75 -10.92 2.98
C LYS A 7 -12.70 -11.31 4.01
N GLU A 8 -12.51 -12.60 4.27
CA GLU A 8 -11.46 -13.08 5.16
C GLU A 8 -10.08 -12.76 4.58
N ILE A 9 -9.85 -13.09 3.31
CA ILE A 9 -8.56 -12.88 2.63
C ILE A 9 -8.19 -11.39 2.57
N ILE A 10 -9.11 -10.49 2.18
CA ILE A 10 -8.77 -9.06 2.07
C ILE A 10 -8.51 -8.36 3.41
N ASN A 11 -8.83 -9.02 4.52
CA ASN A 11 -8.52 -8.56 5.87
C ASN A 11 -7.22 -9.17 6.42
N GLU A 12 -6.54 -10.04 5.64
CA GLU A 12 -5.22 -10.54 5.99
C GLU A 12 -4.20 -9.41 6.04
N ARG A 13 -3.19 -9.59 6.89
CA ARG A 13 -2.22 -8.54 7.25
C ARG A 13 -1.36 -8.09 6.08
N ASP A 14 -1.03 -9.02 5.20
CA ASP A 14 -0.19 -8.85 4.02
C ASP A 14 -1.02 -8.55 2.77
N VAL A 15 -2.20 -7.96 2.95
CA VAL A 15 -3.05 -7.50 1.86
C VAL A 15 -3.18 -5.98 1.88
N LEU A 16 -2.93 -5.36 0.72
CA LEU A 16 -3.08 -3.92 0.52
C LEU A 16 -4.03 -3.63 -0.64
N ASP A 17 -4.74 -2.50 -0.54
CA ASP A 17 -5.60 -2.00 -1.60
C ASP A 17 -4.81 -1.34 -2.73
N HIS A 18 -5.43 -1.27 -3.91
CA HIS A 18 -4.84 -0.63 -5.10
C HIS A 18 -4.32 0.78 -4.82
N THR A 19 -5.07 1.59 -4.06
CA THR A 19 -4.70 3.00 -3.84
C THR A 19 -3.40 3.10 -3.07
N THR A 20 -3.24 2.31 -2.00
CA THR A 20 -1.99 2.26 -1.23
C THR A 20 -0.81 1.83 -2.09
N LEU A 21 -0.93 0.77 -2.90
CA LEU A 21 0.17 0.32 -3.75
C LEU A 21 0.51 1.34 -4.86
N ASN A 22 -0.49 1.96 -5.48
CA ASN A 22 -0.27 2.94 -6.53
C ASN A 22 0.41 4.23 -6.01
N VAL A 23 0.03 4.69 -4.81
CA VAL A 23 0.71 5.81 -4.17
C VAL A 23 2.14 5.43 -3.80
N THR A 24 2.35 4.23 -3.25
CA THR A 24 3.69 3.72 -2.95
C THR A 24 4.57 3.69 -4.20
N LEU A 25 4.05 3.19 -5.32
CA LEU A 25 4.78 3.18 -6.59
C LEU A 25 5.20 4.60 -7.03
N LYS A 26 4.28 5.57 -6.95
CA LYS A 26 4.56 6.96 -7.32
C LYS A 26 5.66 7.58 -6.45
N GLU A 27 5.63 7.35 -5.14
CA GLU A 27 6.66 7.85 -4.23
C GLU A 27 8.02 7.17 -4.45
N LEU A 28 8.04 5.87 -4.76
CA LEU A 28 9.28 5.17 -5.08
C LEU A 28 9.90 5.68 -6.39
N ILE A 29 9.08 5.97 -7.40
CA ILE A 29 9.54 6.57 -8.66
C ILE A 29 10.08 7.99 -8.42
N SER A 30 9.35 8.82 -7.67
CA SER A 30 9.78 10.20 -7.37
C SER A 30 11.12 10.25 -6.63
N ARG A 31 11.40 9.21 -5.83
CA ARG A 31 12.62 9.05 -5.03
C ARG A 31 13.71 8.22 -5.70
N GLN A 32 13.54 7.88 -6.98
CA GLN A 32 14.51 7.10 -7.75
C GLN A 32 14.89 5.77 -7.07
N LYS A 33 13.88 5.04 -6.56
CA LYS A 33 13.99 3.69 -5.98
C LYS A 33 13.46 2.63 -6.98
N PRO A 34 14.11 2.41 -8.14
CA PRO A 34 13.55 1.61 -9.22
C PRO A 34 13.36 0.14 -8.85
N GLU A 35 14.23 -0.45 -8.02
CA GLU A 35 14.13 -1.86 -7.61
C GLU A 35 12.84 -2.12 -6.83
N LEU A 36 12.55 -1.31 -5.81
CA LEU A 36 11.28 -1.39 -5.07
C LEU A 36 10.08 -1.02 -5.94
N GLY A 37 10.24 -0.02 -6.82
CA GLY A 37 9.19 0.36 -7.77
C GLY A 37 8.77 -0.81 -8.67
N ASN A 38 9.75 -1.56 -9.17
CA ASN A 38 9.52 -2.75 -10.01
C ASN A 38 8.80 -3.86 -9.23
N GLU A 39 9.14 -4.07 -7.96
CA GLU A 39 8.43 -5.04 -7.11
C GLU A 39 6.97 -4.65 -6.87
N ILE A 40 6.68 -3.37 -6.59
CA ILE A 40 5.31 -2.89 -6.46
C ILE A 40 4.55 -3.05 -7.79
N GLN A 41 5.20 -2.78 -8.93
CA GLN A 41 4.60 -2.97 -10.24
C GLN A 41 4.31 -4.45 -10.54
N ARG A 42 5.19 -5.37 -10.13
CA ARG A 42 4.97 -6.82 -10.21
C ARG A 42 3.75 -7.22 -9.39
N ILE A 43 3.64 -6.74 -8.15
CA ILE A 43 2.49 -7.02 -7.26
C ILE A 43 1.18 -6.54 -7.90
N LEU A 44 1.15 -5.30 -8.40
CA LEU A 44 -0.02 -4.74 -9.08
C LEU A 44 -0.44 -5.53 -10.33
N SER A 45 0.50 -6.23 -10.98
CA SER A 45 0.23 -6.98 -12.21
C SER A 45 -0.15 -8.45 -11.93
N ASN A 46 0.44 -9.06 -10.90
CA ASN A 46 0.46 -10.52 -10.76
C ASN A 46 -0.15 -11.03 -9.45
N ASN A 47 -0.29 -10.18 -8.42
CA ASN A 47 -0.70 -10.60 -7.08
C ASN A 47 -2.12 -10.15 -6.72
N ILE A 48 -2.96 -9.91 -7.72
CA ILE A 48 -4.36 -9.55 -7.52
C ILE A 48 -5.12 -10.68 -6.82
N ILE A 49 -5.91 -10.35 -5.81
CA ILE A 49 -6.84 -11.29 -5.18
C ILE A 49 -8.12 -11.31 -6.00
N GLU A 50 -8.45 -12.47 -6.57
CA GLU A 50 -9.64 -12.63 -7.42
C GLU A 50 -10.92 -12.28 -6.66
N LYS A 51 -11.74 -11.41 -7.25
CA LYS A 51 -13.05 -11.05 -6.71
C LYS A 51 -14.06 -12.17 -6.94
N PRO A 52 -15.07 -12.33 -6.06
CA PRO A 52 -16.24 -13.17 -6.34
C PRO A 52 -17.04 -12.62 -7.54
N ASP A 53 -17.71 -13.50 -8.28
CA ASP A 53 -18.34 -13.29 -9.62
C ASP A 53 -19.33 -12.10 -9.74
N HIS A 54 -19.73 -11.46 -8.63
CA HIS A 54 -20.69 -10.36 -8.61
C HIS A 54 -20.08 -8.96 -8.46
N GLN A 55 -18.75 -8.82 -8.38
CA GLN A 55 -18.10 -7.51 -8.30
C GLN A 55 -17.61 -7.05 -9.67
N LYS A 56 -17.71 -5.74 -9.96
CA LYS A 56 -17.29 -5.13 -11.24
C LYS A 56 -15.87 -5.58 -11.60
N PRO A 57 -15.68 -6.46 -12.59
CA PRO A 57 -14.38 -7.11 -12.82
C PRO A 57 -13.34 -6.14 -13.40
N TYR A 58 -13.79 -5.04 -14.00
CA TYR A 58 -12.93 -4.05 -14.65
C TYR A 58 -12.58 -2.84 -13.77
N ASP A 59 -13.16 -2.73 -12.57
CA ASP A 59 -12.83 -1.63 -11.66
C ASP A 59 -11.62 -1.99 -10.80
N THR A 60 -10.43 -1.59 -11.28
CA THR A 60 -9.17 -1.89 -10.61
C THR A 60 -8.97 -1.12 -9.31
N SER A 61 -9.69 0.00 -9.12
CA SER A 61 -9.55 0.84 -7.93
C SER A 61 -10.02 0.14 -6.64
N THR A 62 -10.86 -0.89 -6.80
CA THR A 62 -11.38 -1.73 -5.71
C THR A 62 -10.66 -3.08 -5.58
N ASN A 63 -9.55 -3.26 -6.29
CA ASN A 63 -8.73 -4.46 -6.19
C ASN A 63 -7.89 -4.45 -4.90
N TYR A 64 -7.69 -5.65 -4.37
CA TYR A 64 -6.76 -5.95 -3.29
C TYR A 64 -5.67 -6.88 -3.80
N TYR A 65 -4.49 -6.78 -3.20
CA TYR A 65 -3.30 -7.49 -3.65
C TYR A 65 -2.57 -8.11 -2.47
N LYS A 66 -2.08 -9.33 -2.67
CA LYS A 66 -1.18 -10.00 -1.73
C LYS A 66 0.22 -9.41 -1.85
N VAL A 67 0.78 -8.96 -0.74
CA VAL A 67 2.11 -8.35 -0.68
C VAL A 67 3.10 -9.38 -0.17
N ASP A 68 4.01 -9.79 -1.05
CA ASP A 68 5.04 -10.81 -0.84
C ASP A 68 6.45 -10.20 -0.75
N LEU A 69 6.54 -8.95 -0.27
CA LEU A 69 7.82 -8.27 -0.05
C LEU A 69 8.53 -8.81 1.19
N THR A 70 9.86 -8.74 1.17
CA THR A 70 10.69 -9.03 2.35
C THR A 70 10.49 -7.99 3.44
N ALA A 71 10.76 -8.37 4.69
CA ALA A 71 10.69 -7.45 5.84
C ALA A 71 11.60 -6.21 5.66
N GLU A 72 12.76 -6.38 5.01
CA GLU A 72 13.66 -5.27 4.70
C GLU A 72 13.02 -4.29 3.70
N GLN A 73 12.43 -4.79 2.62
CA GLN A 73 11.73 -3.96 1.63
C GLN A 73 10.53 -3.23 2.25
N VAL A 74 9.75 -3.92 3.08
CA VAL A 74 8.65 -3.32 3.86
C VAL A 74 9.18 -2.20 4.75
N ASN A 75 10.26 -2.44 5.50
CA ASN A 75 10.85 -1.43 6.38
C ASN A 75 11.32 -0.20 5.59
N ILE A 76 11.97 -0.37 4.44
CA ILE A 76 12.40 0.76 3.60
C ILE A 76 11.20 1.60 3.16
N ILE A 77 10.10 0.97 2.73
CA ILE A 77 8.88 1.67 2.33
C ILE A 77 8.25 2.41 3.51
N THR A 78 8.17 1.77 4.68
CA THR A 78 7.67 2.40 5.91
C THR A 78 8.49 3.65 6.27
N GLN A 79 9.83 3.57 6.23
CA GLN A 79 10.69 4.71 6.55
C GLN A 79 10.45 5.90 5.59
N ILE A 80 10.21 5.62 4.31
CA ILE A 80 9.86 6.66 3.33
C ILE A 80 8.57 7.39 3.73
N PHE A 81 7.54 6.64 4.16
CA PHE A 81 6.27 7.26 4.56
C PHE A 81 6.35 7.99 5.89
N LEU A 82 7.15 7.50 6.85
CA LEU A 82 7.47 8.21 8.08
C LEU A 82 8.15 9.56 7.80
N GLU A 83 9.12 9.57 6.88
CA GLU A 83 9.80 10.80 6.48
C GLU A 83 8.81 11.79 5.84
N LEU A 84 7.95 11.31 4.93
CA LEU A 84 6.92 12.13 4.30
C LEU A 84 5.95 12.69 5.35
N GLU A 85 5.45 11.86 6.25
CA GLU A 85 4.59 12.30 7.36
C GLU A 85 5.18 13.46 8.15
N VAL A 86 6.46 13.37 8.54
CA VAL A 86 7.18 14.41 9.30
C VAL A 86 7.40 15.67 8.47
N ASN A 87 7.63 15.54 7.17
CA ASN A 87 7.85 16.68 6.28
C ASN A 87 6.57 17.48 5.98
N TYR A 88 5.38 16.95 6.27
CA TYR A 88 4.09 17.59 6.02
C TYR A 88 3.40 18.05 7.32
N VAL A 89 4.14 18.84 8.11
CA VAL A 89 3.63 19.59 9.27
C VAL A 89 3.43 21.08 8.94
N ASN A 90 2.52 21.75 9.65
CA ASN A 90 2.33 23.19 9.54
C ASN A 90 3.38 23.97 10.40
N GLU A 91 3.28 25.29 10.42
CA GLU A 91 4.20 26.17 11.15
C GLU A 91 4.20 25.92 12.67
N ASP A 92 3.10 25.37 13.21
CA ASP A 92 2.94 25.01 14.61
C ASP A 92 3.43 23.58 14.93
N GLY A 93 3.93 22.85 13.92
CA GLY A 93 4.36 21.46 14.06
C GLY A 93 3.22 20.44 14.09
N GLU A 94 1.99 20.84 13.78
CA GLU A 94 0.83 19.95 13.67
C GLU A 94 0.78 19.27 12.30
N LYS A 95 0.28 18.02 12.25
CA LYS A 95 0.14 17.29 10.99
C LYS A 95 -0.90 17.96 10.09
N THR A 96 -0.49 18.28 8.86
CA THR A 96 -1.43 18.71 7.81
C THR A 96 -2.28 17.54 7.31
N PRO A 97 -3.36 17.77 6.53
CA PRO A 97 -4.11 16.68 5.89
C PRO A 97 -3.22 15.72 5.07
N THR A 98 -2.19 16.26 4.42
CA THR A 98 -1.19 15.45 3.69
C THR A 98 -0.33 14.62 4.64
N GLY A 99 0.10 15.20 5.77
CA GLY A 99 0.83 14.47 6.82
C GLY A 99 -0.01 13.35 7.42
N ILE A 100 -1.30 13.58 7.68
CA ILE A 100 -2.26 12.56 8.13
C ILE A 100 -2.42 11.45 7.10
N PHE A 101 -2.50 11.81 5.82
CA PHE A 101 -2.56 10.83 4.74
C PHE A 101 -1.33 9.92 4.72
N TYR A 102 -0.11 10.48 4.82
CA TYR A 102 1.10 9.67 4.90
C TYR A 102 1.19 8.83 6.17
N ALA A 103 0.75 9.36 7.32
CA ALA A 103 0.63 8.57 8.55
C ALA A 103 -0.28 7.34 8.35
N SER A 104 -1.39 7.48 7.61
CA SER A 104 -2.27 6.35 7.31
C SER A 104 -1.59 5.29 6.42
N LEU A 105 -0.68 5.70 5.52
CA LEU A 105 0.10 4.77 4.69
C LEU A 105 1.18 4.08 5.51
N THR A 106 1.86 4.82 6.41
CA THR A 106 2.78 4.28 7.41
C THR A 106 2.09 3.18 8.23
N ASP A 107 0.90 3.44 8.75
CA ASP A 107 0.14 2.46 9.54
C ASP A 107 -0.20 1.20 8.74
N LYS A 108 -0.58 1.35 7.47
CA LYS A 108 -0.84 0.21 6.58
C LYS A 108 0.42 -0.62 6.36
N TRP A 109 1.56 0.00 6.05
CA TRP A 109 2.81 -0.72 5.81
C TRP A 109 3.41 -1.32 7.09
N ASN A 110 3.26 -0.65 8.24
CA ASN A 110 3.69 -1.19 9.54
C ASN A 110 2.96 -2.46 9.92
N LYS A 111 1.67 -2.60 9.55
CA LYS A 111 0.95 -3.85 9.76
C LYS A 111 1.69 -5.01 9.10
N LEU A 112 2.31 -4.82 7.95
CA LEU A 112 3.04 -5.87 7.23
C LEU A 112 4.36 -6.28 7.88
N ALA A 113 4.90 -5.50 8.82
CA ALA A 113 6.25 -5.71 9.38
C ALA A 113 6.32 -6.59 10.65
N GLY A 114 5.18 -6.95 11.26
CA GLY A 114 5.14 -7.67 12.55
C GLY A 114 5.28 -9.19 12.51
#